data_AF-A0A6A2YSA2-F1
#
_entry.id   AF-A0A6A2YSA2-F1
#
_cell.length_a   1.000
_cell.length_b   1.000
_cell.length_c   1.000
_cell.angle_alpha   90.00
_cell.angle_beta   90.00
_cell.angle_gamma   90.00
#
_symmetry.space_group_name_H-M   'P 1'
#
loop_
_entity.id
_entity.type
_entity.pdbx_description
1 polymer ?
#
loop_
_entity_poly.entity_id
_entity_poly.type
_entity_poly.pdbx_seq_one_letter_code
_entity_poly.pdbx_strand_id
1 'polypeptide(L)'
;MTDLRSRYPMLLSKEKLASVEELEPFTNHSSQMEALDYIVSVESDVFIPSYSGNMAKAVEGHRRFLGLRKTVSPDRKGLVRTLEKFGRGVLKEGTKARITSEEKRPCPRNEGHG
;
A
#
# COMPACT_ATOMS: atom_id res chain seq x y z
N MET A 1 18.14 0.90 3.84
CA MET A 1 17.44 1.30 2.59
C MET A 1 18.20 0.87 1.32
N THR A 2 19.52 0.77 1.35
CA THR A 2 20.34 0.43 0.18
C THR A 2 19.96 -0.90 -0.45
N ASP A 3 19.76 -1.95 0.35
CA ASP A 3 19.34 -3.27 -0.16
C ASP A 3 17.96 -3.26 -0.82
N LEU A 4 17.02 -2.48 -0.26
CA LEU A 4 15.67 -2.38 -0.81
C LEU A 4 15.69 -1.61 -2.15
N ARG A 5 16.47 -0.54 -2.25
CA ARG A 5 16.66 0.19 -3.51
C ARG A 5 17.41 -0.62 -4.56
N SER A 6 18.36 -1.46 -4.15
CA SER A 6 19.04 -2.37 -5.08
C SER A 6 18.09 -3.37 -5.72
N ARG A 7 17.07 -3.83 -4.99
CA ARG A 7 16.04 -4.75 -5.52
C ARG A 7 14.87 -4.04 -6.20
N TYR A 8 14.55 -2.82 -5.76
CA TYR A 8 13.49 -1.99 -6.32
C TYR A 8 14.09 -0.62 -6.71
N PRO A 9 14.72 -0.52 -7.90
CA PRO A 9 15.38 0.72 -8.34
C PRO A 9 14.44 1.92 -8.40
N MET A 10 13.17 1.68 -8.73
CA MET A 10 12.10 2.69 -8.78
C MET A 10 11.41 2.92 -7.43
N LEU A 11 12.09 2.66 -6.31
CA LEU A 11 11.56 2.96 -4.98
C LEU A 11 11.66 4.47 -4.69
N LEU A 12 10.50 5.13 -4.76
CA LEU A 12 10.33 6.55 -4.52
C LEU A 12 9.53 6.79 -3.23
N SER A 13 9.88 7.85 -2.53
CA SER A 13 9.16 8.36 -1.36
C SER A 13 8.74 9.80 -1.63
N LYS A 14 7.82 10.35 -0.83
CA LYS A 14 7.35 11.72 -1.02
C LYS A 14 8.49 12.74 -0.97
N GLU A 15 9.51 12.52 -0.13
CA GLU A 15 10.70 13.37 0.00
C GLU A 15 11.61 13.36 -1.24
N LYS A 16 11.44 12.38 -2.13
CA LYS A 16 12.12 12.34 -3.42
C LYS A 16 11.28 12.88 -4.57
N LEU A 17 9.96 12.79 -4.45
CA LEU A 17 9.03 13.15 -5.52
C LEU A 17 8.71 14.65 -5.51
N ALA A 18 8.63 15.24 -4.31
CA ALA A 18 8.34 16.65 -4.11
C ALA A 18 9.61 17.43 -3.76
N SER A 19 9.62 18.73 -4.07
CA SER A 19 10.69 19.64 -3.68
C SER A 19 10.64 19.92 -2.17
N VAL A 20 11.73 20.50 -1.63
CA VAL A 20 11.78 20.90 -0.22
C VAL A 20 10.73 21.98 0.06
N GLU A 21 10.58 22.93 -0.86
CA GLU A 21 9.62 24.03 -0.79
C GLU A 21 8.17 23.54 -0.83
N GLU A 22 7.89 22.48 -1.60
CA GLU A 22 6.55 21.86 -1.65
C GLU A 22 6.20 21.13 -0.34
N LEU A 23 7.20 20.56 0.35
CA LEU A 23 6.98 19.81 1.58
C LEU A 23 7.08 20.67 2.84
N GLU A 24 7.77 21.81 2.79
CA GLU A 24 8.00 22.73 3.91
C GLU A 24 6.72 23.02 4.72
N PRO A 25 5.56 23.36 4.11
CA PRO A 25 4.36 23.72 4.86
C PRO A 25 3.84 22.60 5.76
N PHE A 26 4.13 21.35 5.39
CA PHE A 26 3.62 20.16 6.04
C PHE A 26 4.60 19.56 7.06
N THR A 27 5.88 19.94 7.03
CA THR A 27 6.95 19.33 7.87
C THR A 27 6.64 19.28 9.37
N ASN A 28 5.96 20.30 9.90
CA ASN A 28 5.56 20.38 11.32
C ASN A 28 4.12 19.89 11.60
N HIS A 29 3.44 19.37 10.57
CA HIS A 29 2.05 18.96 10.61
C HIS A 29 1.94 17.49 10.16
N SER A 30 2.18 16.56 11.09
CA SER A 30 2.21 15.12 10.79
C SER A 30 0.93 14.62 10.11
N SER A 31 -0.25 15.06 10.58
CA SER A 31 -1.54 14.70 9.97
C SER A 31 -1.69 15.19 8.53
N GLN A 32 -1.14 16.36 8.20
CA GLN A 32 -1.16 16.89 6.84
C GLN A 32 -0.14 16.17 5.95
N MET A 33 1.03 15.82 6.49
CA MET A 33 2.00 14.96 5.81
C MET A 33 1.44 13.58 5.47
N GLU A 34 0.60 13.02 6.35
CA GLU A 34 -0.12 11.76 6.12
C GLU A 34 -1.24 11.91 5.08
N ALA A 35 -1.85 13.10 4.97
CA ALA A 35 -2.85 13.37 3.95
C ALA A 35 -2.26 13.28 2.52
N LEU A 36 -0.97 13.61 2.35
CA LEU A 36 -0.28 13.38 1.08
C LEU A 36 -0.20 11.89 0.73
N ASP A 37 0.18 11.05 1.70
CA ASP A 37 0.21 9.59 1.53
C ASP A 37 -1.19 9.04 1.22
N TYR A 38 -2.25 9.65 1.80
CA TYR A 38 -3.64 9.28 1.55
C TYR A 38 -4.04 9.53 0.10
N ILE A 39 -3.81 10.74 -0.40
CA ILE A 39 -4.18 11.14 -1.76
C ILE A 39 -3.48 10.25 -2.77
N VAL A 40 -2.16 10.07 -2.63
CA VAL A 40 -1.39 9.20 -3.53
C VAL A 40 -1.89 7.75 -3.47
N SER A 41 -2.23 7.25 -2.29
CA SER A 41 -2.76 5.88 -2.12
C SER A 41 -4.16 5.70 -2.70
N VAL A 42 -5.01 6.73 -2.68
CA VAL A 42 -6.33 6.71 -3.31
C VAL A 42 -6.18 6.76 -4.83
N GLU A 43 -5.26 7.58 -5.33
CA GLU A 43 -5.06 7.77 -6.77
C GLU A 43 -4.21 6.69 -7.45
N SER A 44 -3.54 5.81 -6.70
CA SER A 44 -2.73 4.75 -7.30
C SER A 44 -3.57 3.68 -8.01
N ASP A 45 -2.99 3.02 -9.02
CA ASP A 45 -3.65 1.88 -9.68
C ASP A 45 -3.80 0.69 -8.72
N VAL A 46 -2.77 0.43 -7.93
CA VAL A 46 -2.71 -0.67 -6.95
C VAL A 46 -2.32 -0.11 -5.59
N PHE A 47 -3.05 -0.51 -4.56
CA PHE A 47 -2.75 -0.19 -3.17
C PHE A 47 -2.50 -1.46 -2.36
N ILE A 48 -1.39 -1.51 -1.62
CA ILE A 48 -0.99 -2.62 -0.76
C ILE A 48 -0.63 -2.09 0.63
N PRO A 49 -1.54 -2.17 1.62
CA PRO A 49 -1.23 -1.74 2.97
C PRO A 49 -0.36 -2.78 3.69
N SER A 50 0.61 -2.32 4.48
CA SER A 50 1.38 -3.18 5.39
C SER A 50 0.54 -3.67 6.57
N TYR A 51 -0.36 -2.81 7.07
CA TYR A 51 -1.24 -3.09 8.19
C TYR A 51 -2.66 -2.55 7.94
N SER A 52 -3.65 -3.25 8.47
CA SER A 52 -5.09 -2.94 8.34
C SER A 52 -5.54 -1.90 9.37
N GLY A 53 -4.78 -0.80 9.48
CA GLY A 53 -5.07 0.32 10.40
C GLY A 53 -6.11 1.29 9.85
N ASN A 54 -6.32 2.41 10.54
CA ASN A 54 -7.32 3.41 10.17
C ASN A 54 -7.06 4.00 8.77
N MET A 55 -5.81 4.33 8.46
CA MET A 55 -5.39 4.80 7.14
C MET A 55 -5.76 3.81 6.02
N ALA A 56 -5.43 2.53 6.21
CA ALA A 56 -5.73 1.50 5.22
C ALA A 56 -7.23 1.36 4.98
N LYS A 57 -8.05 1.38 6.04
CA LYS A 57 -9.52 1.32 5.94
C LYS A 57 -10.10 2.55 5.23
N ALA A 58 -9.58 3.74 5.53
CA ALA A 58 -10.03 5.00 4.94
C ALA A 58 -9.70 5.04 3.43
N VAL A 59 -8.48 4.66 3.04
CA VAL A 59 -8.08 4.57 1.63
C VAL A 59 -8.91 3.52 0.90
N GLU A 60 -9.07 2.34 1.49
CA GLU A 60 -9.85 1.25 0.91
C GLU A 60 -11.31 1.65 0.69
N GLY A 61 -11.96 2.27 1.68
CA GLY A 61 -13.33 2.76 1.56
C GLY A 61 -13.47 3.75 0.41
N HIS A 62 -12.54 4.72 0.30
CA HIS A 62 -12.57 5.74 -0.75
C HIS A 62 -12.33 5.14 -2.14
N ARG A 63 -11.35 4.25 -2.29
CA ARG A 63 -11.07 3.52 -3.54
C ARG A 63 -12.25 2.68 -4.01
N ARG A 64 -13.02 2.10 -3.09
CA ARG A 64 -14.24 1.34 -3.43
C ARG A 64 -15.39 2.27 -3.81
N PHE A 65 -15.51 3.43 -3.18
CA PHE A 65 -16.54 4.42 -3.50
C PHE A 65 -16.37 5.01 -4.90
N LEU A 66 -15.14 5.37 -5.31
CA LEU A 66 -14.85 6.00 -6.60
C LEU A 66 -14.89 5.07 -7.83
N GLY A 67 -15.25 3.79 -7.68
CA GLY A 67 -15.39 2.86 -8.82
C GLY A 67 -14.42 1.68 -8.85
N LEU A 68 -13.99 1.20 -7.68
CA LEU A 68 -13.06 0.08 -7.47
C LEU A 68 -11.71 0.25 -8.18
N ARG A 69 -10.74 0.80 -7.46
CA ARG A 69 -9.31 0.62 -7.76
C ARG A 69 -8.73 -0.56 -6.99
N LYS A 70 -7.74 -1.26 -7.56
CA LYS A 70 -7.25 -2.53 -7.03
C LYS A 70 -6.61 -2.35 -5.66
N THR A 71 -7.10 -3.08 -4.66
CA THR A 71 -6.53 -3.10 -3.31
C THR A 71 -6.19 -4.53 -2.94
N VAL A 72 -4.92 -4.78 -2.63
CA VAL A 72 -4.40 -6.11 -2.32
C VAL A 72 -4.04 -6.16 -0.84
N SER A 73 -4.80 -6.93 -0.06
CA SER A 73 -4.46 -7.20 1.34
C SER A 73 -3.65 -8.48 1.45
N PRO A 74 -2.35 -8.44 1.81
CA PRO A 74 -1.52 -9.64 1.90
C PRO A 74 -1.91 -10.51 3.11
N ASP A 75 -1.90 -11.85 2.96
CA ASP A 75 -1.94 -12.77 4.10
C ASP A 75 -0.66 -12.65 4.92
N ARG A 76 -0.73 -11.80 5.96
CA ARG A 76 0.40 -11.55 6.88
C ARG A 76 0.90 -12.82 7.54
N LYS A 77 0.01 -13.74 7.93
CA LYS A 77 0.41 -15.00 8.57
C LYS A 77 1.14 -15.89 7.57
N GLY A 78 0.66 -15.95 6.33
CA GLY A 78 1.32 -16.62 5.21
C GLY A 78 2.70 -16.04 4.91
N LEU A 79 2.81 -14.71 4.90
CA LEU A 79 4.08 -14.01 4.68
C LEU A 79 5.09 -14.33 5.77
N VAL A 80 4.72 -14.23 7.05
CA VAL A 80 5.62 -14.56 8.17
C VAL A 80 6.13 -16.00 8.07
N ARG A 81 5.23 -16.97 7.84
CA ARG A 81 5.62 -18.38 7.63
C ARG A 81 6.58 -18.57 6.45
N THR A 82 6.42 -17.78 5.40
CA THR A 82 7.29 -17.82 4.22
C THR A 82 8.67 -17.25 4.54
N LEU A 83 8.72 -16.11 5.25
CA LEU A 83 9.98 -15.49 5.70
C LEU A 83 10.75 -16.39 6.67
N GLU A 84 10.06 -17.09 7.57
CA GLU A 84 10.69 -18.07 8.45
C GLU A 84 11.33 -19.24 7.67
N LYS A 85 10.63 -19.77 6.65
CA LYS A 85 11.18 -20.82 5.79
C LYS A 85 12.39 -20.33 5.02
N PHE A 86 12.38 -19.07 4.58
CA PHE A 86 13.54 -18.44 3.96
C PHE A 86 14.72 -18.32 4.94
N GLY A 87 14.47 -17.85 6.18
CA GLY A 87 15.49 -17.76 7.23
C GLY A 87 16.10 -19.11 7.62
N ARG A 88 15.31 -20.20 7.55
CA ARG A 88 15.80 -21.59 7.76
C ARG A 88 16.49 -22.20 6.53
N GLY A 89 16.59 -21.47 5.42
CA GLY A 89 17.19 -21.96 4.16
C GLY A 89 16.33 -22.97 3.38
N VAL A 90 15.08 -23.20 3.82
CA VAL A 90 14.12 -24.12 3.16
C VAL A 90 13.59 -23.51 1.86
N LEU A 91 13.42 -22.19 1.83
CA LEU A 91 13.11 -21.43 0.62
C LEU A 91 14.32 -20.60 0.21
N LYS A 92 14.61 -20.60 -1.09
CA LYS A 92 15.66 -19.78 -1.69
C LYS A 92 15.06 -18.60 -2.44
N GLU A 93 15.84 -17.55 -2.63
CA GLU A 93 15.45 -16.40 -3.45
C GLU A 93 15.08 -16.86 -4.87
N GLY A 94 14.06 -16.24 -5.47
CA GLY A 94 13.51 -16.68 -6.77
C GLY A 94 12.51 -17.84 -6.70
N THR A 95 12.35 -18.50 -5.55
CA THR A 95 11.33 -19.55 -5.39
C THR A 95 9.93 -18.94 -5.33
N LYS A 96 9.02 -19.38 -6.22
CA LYS A 96 7.61 -18.96 -6.17
C LYS A 96 6.93 -19.53 -4.92
N ALA A 97 6.52 -18.65 -4.01
CA ALA A 97 5.66 -19.00 -2.88
C ALA A 97 4.23 -18.53 -3.18
N ARG A 98 3.24 -19.40 -2.92
CA ARG A 98 1.82 -18.98 -2.94
C ARG A 98 1.50 -18.34 -1.60
N ILE A 99 1.36 -17.02 -1.61
CA ILE A 99 0.77 -16.26 -0.51
C ILE A 99 -0.61 -15.84 -0.97
N THR A 100 -1.63 -16.11 -0.17
CA THR A 100 -2.99 -15.66 -0.46
C THR A 100 -3.07 -14.16 -0.25
N SER A 101 -3.85 -13.49 -1.09
CA SER A 101 -4.20 -12.09 -0.91
C SER A 101 -5.68 -11.93 -1.19
N GLU A 102 -6.34 -11.12 -0.38
CA GLU A 102 -7.74 -10.79 -0.62
C GLU A 102 -7.83 -9.57 -1.54
N GLU A 103 -8.48 -9.76 -2.69
CA GLU A 103 -9.01 -8.67 -3.49
C GLU A 103 -10.46 -8.44 -3.08
N LYS A 104 -10.77 -7.23 -2.63
CA LYS A 104 -12.08 -6.93 -2.06
C LYS A 104 -13.05 -6.45 -3.13
N ARG A 105 -14.30 -6.90 -3.05
CA ARG A 105 -15.35 -6.57 -4.02
C ARG A 105 -15.69 -5.07 -4.04
N PRO A 106 -16.16 -4.54 -5.20
CA PRO A 106 -16.68 -3.18 -5.29
C PRO A 106 -17.83 -2.95 -4.30
N CYS A 107 -17.98 -1.70 -3.85
CA CYS A 107 -19.23 -1.28 -3.24
C CYS A 107 -20.32 -1.27 -4.32
N PRO A 108 -21.53 -1.79 -4.06
CA PRO A 108 -22.65 -1.61 -4.98
C PRO A 108 -22.92 -0.10 -5.12
N ARG A 109 -22.98 0.41 -6.35
CA ARG A 109 -23.51 1.76 -6.57
C ARG A 109 -25.00 1.68 -6.26
N ASN A 110 -25.46 2.43 -5.27
CA ASN A 110 -26.86 2.78 -5.22
C ASN A 110 -27.09 3.73 -6.39
N GLU A 111 -27.62 3.21 -7.50
CA GLU A 111 -28.23 4.04 -8.52
C GLU A 111 -29.46 4.66 -7.88
N GLY A 112 -29.28 5.85 -7.30
CA GLY A 112 -30.40 6.64 -6.81
C GLY A 112 -31.29 6.98 -7.99
N HIS A 113 -32.46 6.35 -8.06
CA HIS A 113 -33.58 6.87 -8.83
C HIS A 113 -34.02 8.16 -8.15
N GLY A 114 -33.56 9.29 -8.69
CA GLY A 114 -34.08 10.63 -8.45
C GLY A 114 -34.88 11.09 -9.65
#